data_AF-M3DHS4-F1
#
_entry.id   AF-M3DHS4-F1
#
_cell.length_a   1.000
_cell.length_b   1.000
_cell.length_c   1.000
_cell.angle_alpha   90.00
_cell.angle_beta   90.00
_cell.angle_gamma   90.00
#
_symmetry.space_group_name_H-M   'P 1'
#
loop_
_entity.id
_entity.type
_entity.pdbx_description
1 polymer ?
#
loop_
_entity_poly.entity_id
_entity_poly.type
_entity_poly.pdbx_seq_one_letter_code
_entity_poly.pdbx_strand_id
1 'polypeptide(L)'
;MPVLVSLALDKSLDLLGTAVGQGLLVVLLIAAAVIAWLWSRRPVDAVPPRVRQFTLLRTEDSDGSPVRYETTLPTGTTITPWVNGNQRHYTLTDGQLADGTFAAEPLDHL
;
A
#
# COMPACT_ATOMS: atom_id res chain seq x y z
N MET A 1 42.73 14.10 49.23
CA MET A 1 41.68 14.72 48.39
C MET A 1 41.28 13.78 47.24
N PRO A 2 40.50 12.70 47.48
CA PRO A 2 40.05 11.78 46.42
C PRO A 2 38.62 12.05 45.90
N VAL A 3 37.87 12.96 46.53
CA VAL A 3 36.42 13.13 46.31
C VAL A 3 36.09 13.71 44.92
N LEU A 4 37.00 14.50 44.33
CA LEU A 4 36.76 15.16 43.03
C LEU A 4 36.86 14.20 41.83
N VAL A 5 37.67 13.14 41.94
CA VAL A 5 37.86 12.16 40.84
C VAL A 5 36.65 11.24 40.72
N SER A 6 36.06 10.80 41.84
CA SER A 6 34.87 9.96 41.83
C SER A 6 33.63 10.69 41.32
N LEU A 7 33.46 11.98 41.64
CA LEU A 7 32.29 12.77 41.22
C LEU A 7 32.29 13.06 39.70
N ALA A 8 33.46 13.28 39.11
CA ALA A 8 33.60 13.49 37.67
C ALA A 8 33.35 12.19 36.90
N LEU A 9 33.80 11.04 37.43
CA LEU A 9 33.59 9.74 36.81
C LEU A 9 32.13 9.28 36.88
N ASP A 10 31.48 9.47 38.02
CA ASP A 10 30.06 9.16 38.24
C ASP A 10 29.15 9.95 37.28
N LYS A 11 29.37 11.27 37.16
CA LYS A 11 28.65 12.11 36.19
C LYS A 11 28.87 11.71 34.73
N SER A 12 30.09 11.29 34.37
CA SER A 12 30.40 10.89 32.98
C SER A 12 29.69 9.61 32.57
N LEU A 13 29.50 8.68 33.53
CA LEU A 13 28.86 7.40 33.32
C LEU A 13 27.33 7.54 33.25
N ASP A 14 26.75 8.42 34.07
CA ASP A 14 25.33 8.80 33.98
C ASP A 14 25.00 9.47 32.64
N LEU A 15 25.86 10.37 32.15
CA LEU A 15 25.68 11.02 30.85
C LEU A 15 25.79 10.03 29.68
N LEU A 16 26.71 9.06 29.77
CA LEU A 16 26.84 7.99 28.77
C LEU A 16 25.65 7.03 28.79
N GLY A 17 25.17 6.63 29.98
CA GLY A 17 23.97 5.80 30.13
C GLY A 17 22.72 6.49 29.57
N THR A 18 22.58 7.79 29.79
CA THR A 18 21.47 8.60 29.29
C THR A 18 21.57 8.80 27.77
N ALA A 19 22.75 9.09 27.24
CA ALA A 19 22.96 9.28 25.79
C ALA A 19 22.76 7.99 24.98
N VAL A 20 23.24 6.85 25.49
CA VAL A 20 23.04 5.54 24.87
C VAL A 20 21.58 5.10 24.98
N GLY A 21 20.93 5.34 26.13
CA GLY A 21 19.50 5.05 26.32
C GLY A 21 18.60 5.91 25.42
N GLN A 22 18.89 7.21 25.27
CA GLN A 22 18.15 8.10 24.40
C GLN A 22 18.37 7.78 22.91
N GLY A 23 19.60 7.46 22.50
CA GLY A 23 19.90 7.05 21.13
C GLY A 23 19.12 5.79 20.72
N LEU A 24 19.07 4.80 21.60
CA LEU A 24 18.30 3.57 21.38
C LEU A 24 16.79 3.84 21.26
N LEU A 25 16.25 4.70 22.14
CA LEU A 25 14.83 5.07 22.11
C LEU A 25 14.45 5.80 20.81
N VAL A 26 15.29 6.72 20.34
CA VAL A 26 15.05 7.44 19.08
C VAL A 26 15.06 6.47 17.90
N VAL A 27 16.02 5.55 17.85
CA VAL A 27 16.07 4.53 16.78
C VAL A 27 14.83 3.63 16.81
N LEU A 28 14.39 3.20 17.99
CA LEU A 28 13.17 2.39 18.15
C LEU A 28 11.92 3.14 17.69
N LEU A 29 11.80 4.42 18.02
CA LEU A 29 10.66 5.25 17.61
C LEU A 29 10.64 5.45 16.09
N ILE A 30 11.80 5.72 15.47
CA ILE A 30 11.91 5.83 14.01
C ILE A 30 11.55 4.50 13.35
N ALA A 31 12.09 3.38 13.84
CA ALA A 31 11.77 2.05 13.33
C ALA A 31 10.27 1.75 13.44
N ALA A 32 9.65 2.03 14.59
CA ALA A 32 8.22 1.85 14.81
C ALA A 32 7.38 2.73 13.88
N ALA A 33 7.76 3.99 13.67
CA ALA A 33 7.08 4.91 12.76
C ALA A 33 7.18 4.43 11.30
N VAL A 34 8.35 3.96 10.88
CA VAL A 34 8.55 3.38 9.55
C VAL A 34 7.70 2.11 9.37
N ILE A 35 7.68 1.21 10.36
CA ILE A 35 6.85 0.00 10.32
C ILE A 35 5.36 0.36 10.25
N ALA A 36 4.90 1.29 11.08
CA ALA A 36 3.51 1.76 11.06
C ALA A 36 3.13 2.40 9.73
N TRP A 37 4.03 3.19 9.13
CA TRP A 37 3.82 3.78 7.82
C TRP A 37 3.75 2.70 6.72
N LEU A 38 4.65 1.70 6.75
CA LEU A 38 4.58 0.56 5.83
C LEU A 38 3.29 -0.25 6.00
N TRP A 39 2.80 -0.41 7.24
CA TRP A 39 1.55 -1.11 7.50
C TRP A 39 0.32 -0.30 7.09
N SER A 40 0.36 1.03 7.22
CA SER A 40 -0.71 1.91 6.73
C SER A 40 -0.84 1.91 5.20
N ARG A 41 0.25 1.55 4.49
CA ARG A 41 0.21 1.31 3.04
C ARG A 41 -0.40 -0.04 2.67
N ARG A 42 -0.68 -0.92 3.64
CA ARG A 42 -1.43 -2.13 3.34
C ARG A 42 -2.90 -1.74 3.22
N PRO A 43 -3.57 -2.08 2.11
CA PRO A 43 -5.01 -1.84 2.00
C PRO A 43 -5.71 -2.57 3.17
N VAL A 44 -6.25 -1.78 4.09
CA VAL A 44 -7.11 -2.23 5.18
C VAL A 44 -8.42 -2.60 4.51
N ASP A 45 -8.53 -3.88 4.16
CA ASP A 45 -9.74 -4.67 3.98
C ASP A 45 -9.39 -5.86 3.07
N ALA A 46 -8.65 -6.81 3.64
CA ALA A 46 -8.40 -8.09 2.99
C ALA A 46 -9.69 -8.94 3.04
N VAL A 47 -10.70 -8.54 2.25
CA VAL A 47 -11.68 -9.50 1.74
C VAL A 47 -10.86 -10.62 1.09
N PRO A 48 -11.07 -11.90 1.43
CA PRO A 48 -10.30 -12.98 0.85
C PRO A 48 -10.30 -12.85 -0.68
N PRO A 49 -9.15 -12.97 -1.35
CA PRO A 49 -9.04 -12.77 -2.79
C PRO A 49 -9.95 -13.77 -3.51
N ARG A 50 -11.13 -13.31 -3.91
CA ARG A 50 -12.08 -14.06 -4.74
C ARG A 50 -11.86 -13.61 -6.16
N VAL A 51 -11.81 -14.57 -7.08
CA VAL A 51 -11.80 -14.26 -8.51
C VAL A 51 -13.11 -13.54 -8.83
N ARG A 52 -12.99 -12.33 -9.39
CA ARG A 52 -14.10 -11.53 -9.87
C ARG A 52 -13.90 -11.26 -11.34
N GLN A 53 -15.01 -11.24 -12.06
CA GLN A 53 -15.04 -10.91 -13.48
C GLN A 53 -15.49 -9.46 -13.64
N PHE A 54 -14.67 -8.68 -14.34
CA PHE A 54 -14.92 -7.28 -14.63
C PHE A 54 -15.19 -7.07 -16.11
N THR A 55 -16.11 -6.19 -16.45
CA THR A 55 -16.32 -5.69 -17.81
C THR A 55 -15.61 -4.36 -17.96
N LEU A 56 -14.66 -4.29 -18.90
CA LEU A 56 -13.95 -3.05 -19.25
C LEU A 56 -14.93 -2.14 -19.98
N LEU A 57 -15.41 -1.09 -19.31
CA LEU A 57 -16.41 -0.23 -19.90
C LEU A 57 -15.85 0.50 -21.12
N ARG A 58 -16.74 0.80 -22.08
CA ARG A 58 -16.43 1.50 -23.35
C ARG A 58 -15.34 0.79 -24.17
N THR A 59 -15.21 -0.51 -23.96
CA THR A 59 -14.17 -1.33 -24.56
C THR A 59 -14.80 -2.59 -25.10
N GLU A 60 -14.72 -2.72 -26.41
CA GLU A 60 -15.28 -3.83 -27.16
C GLU A 60 -14.13 -4.60 -27.83
N ASP A 61 -14.29 -5.91 -27.90
CA ASP A 61 -13.44 -6.78 -28.70
C ASP A 61 -13.81 -6.60 -30.19
N SER A 62 -12.99 -7.16 -31.07
CA SER A 62 -13.14 -7.16 -32.52
C SER A 62 -14.49 -7.67 -33.03
N ASP A 63 -15.20 -8.48 -32.24
CA ASP A 63 -16.54 -9.01 -32.53
C ASP A 63 -17.67 -8.10 -32.03
N GLY A 64 -17.36 -6.97 -31.38
CA GLY A 64 -18.31 -6.06 -30.75
C GLY A 64 -18.77 -6.48 -29.35
N SER A 65 -18.23 -7.58 -28.81
CA SER A 65 -18.54 -8.02 -27.45
C SER A 65 -17.81 -7.17 -26.40
N PRO A 66 -18.39 -6.91 -25.22
CA PRO A 66 -17.69 -6.23 -24.14
C PRO A 66 -16.45 -7.02 -23.69
N VAL A 67 -15.33 -6.33 -23.48
CA VAL A 67 -14.10 -6.99 -23.02
C VAL A 67 -14.21 -7.33 -21.54
N ARG A 68 -13.93 -8.59 -21.22
CA ARG A 68 -13.98 -9.14 -19.85
C ARG A 68 -12.57 -9.35 -19.31
N TYR A 69 -12.38 -9.04 -18.03
CA TYR A 69 -11.11 -9.15 -17.33
C TYR A 69 -11.32 -9.82 -15.97
N GLU A 70 -10.66 -10.95 -15.74
CA GLU A 70 -10.74 -11.68 -14.48
C GLU A 70 -9.54 -11.38 -13.60
N THR A 71 -9.81 -11.07 -12.33
CA THR A 71 -8.74 -10.81 -11.37
C THR A 71 -9.19 -11.03 -9.93
N THR A 72 -8.22 -11.20 -9.04
CA THR A 72 -8.39 -11.25 -7.60
C THR A 72 -8.06 -9.92 -6.93
N LEU A 73 -7.65 -8.91 -7.70
CA LEU A 73 -7.34 -7.58 -7.18
C LEU A 73 -8.59 -6.93 -6.60
N PRO A 74 -8.45 -6.18 -5.49
CA PRO A 74 -9.57 -5.49 -4.88
C PRO A 74 -10.08 -4.35 -5.77
N THR A 75 -11.34 -3.95 -5.55
CA THR A 75 -11.90 -2.73 -6.13
C THR A 75 -11.11 -1.51 -5.67
N GLY A 76 -11.12 -0.44 -6.46
CA GLY A 76 -10.24 0.73 -6.31
C GLY A 76 -8.83 0.52 -6.89
N THR A 77 -8.47 -0.69 -7.33
CA THR A 77 -7.18 -0.95 -7.97
C THR A 77 -7.19 -0.50 -9.44
N THR A 78 -6.14 0.21 -9.86
CA THR A 78 -5.91 0.50 -11.28
C THR A 78 -5.15 -0.64 -11.94
N ILE A 79 -5.63 -1.09 -13.09
CA ILE A 79 -5.02 -2.12 -13.92
C ILE A 79 -4.64 -1.55 -15.30
N THR A 80 -3.65 -2.17 -15.94
CA THR A 80 -3.16 -1.81 -17.28
C THR A 80 -3.20 -3.01 -18.24
N PRO A 81 -4.40 -3.54 -18.57
CA PRO A 81 -4.52 -4.65 -19.51
C PRO A 81 -4.15 -4.24 -20.94
N TRP A 82 -3.72 -5.23 -21.72
CA TRP A 82 -3.61 -5.12 -23.18
C TRP A 82 -4.98 -5.38 -23.79
N VAL A 83 -5.49 -4.42 -24.55
CA VAL A 83 -6.76 -4.54 -25.28
C VAL A 83 -6.56 -4.09 -26.71
N ASN A 84 -6.92 -4.96 -27.67
CA ASN A 84 -6.76 -4.69 -29.10
C ASN A 84 -5.36 -4.19 -29.48
N GLY A 85 -4.32 -4.77 -28.84
CA GLY A 85 -2.91 -4.43 -29.08
C GLY A 85 -2.40 -3.17 -28.39
N ASN A 86 -3.23 -2.46 -27.62
CA ASN A 86 -2.84 -1.26 -26.87
C ASN A 86 -3.02 -1.45 -25.36
N GLN A 87 -2.09 -0.92 -24.57
CA GLN A 87 -2.29 -0.81 -23.13
C GLN A 87 -3.23 0.34 -22.82
N ARG A 88 -4.19 0.11 -21.91
CA ARG A 88 -5.14 1.11 -21.43
C ARG A 88 -5.33 0.98 -19.93
N HIS A 89 -5.65 2.07 -19.26
CA HIS A 89 -5.83 2.08 -17.81
C HIS A 89 -7.29 1.97 -17.43
N TYR A 90 -7.59 1.10 -16.45
CA TYR A 90 -8.93 0.97 -15.88
C TYR A 90 -8.89 0.89 -14.35
N THR A 91 -9.88 1.47 -13.69
CA THR A 91 -10.13 1.30 -12.25
C THR A 91 -11.17 0.22 -12.07
N LEU A 92 -10.84 -0.82 -11.30
CA LEU A 92 -11.78 -1.84 -10.87
C LEU A 92 -12.78 -1.22 -9.89
N THR A 93 -14.08 -1.30 -10.16
CA THR A 93 -15.13 -0.72 -9.29
C THR A 93 -16.00 -1.80 -8.67
N ASP A 94 -16.77 -1.45 -7.64
CA ASP A 94 -17.76 -2.32 -7.02
C ASP A 94 -19.14 -2.27 -7.72
N GLY A 95 -19.29 -1.44 -8.74
CA GLY A 95 -20.52 -1.33 -9.53
C GLY A 95 -20.79 -2.61 -10.31
N GLN A 96 -21.86 -3.33 -9.97
CA GLN A 96 -22.26 -4.54 -10.68
C GLN A 96 -23.14 -4.21 -11.89
N LEU A 97 -22.84 -4.79 -13.04
CA LEU A 97 -23.64 -4.69 -14.26
C LEU A 97 -24.82 -5.67 -14.21
N ALA A 98 -25.79 -5.46 -15.12
CA ALA A 98 -26.96 -6.32 -15.26
C ALA A 98 -26.63 -7.78 -15.58
N ASP A 99 -25.46 -8.05 -16.20
CA ASP A 99 -24.98 -9.39 -16.51
C ASP A 99 -24.25 -10.07 -15.32
N GLY A 100 -24.20 -9.41 -14.16
CA GLY A 100 -23.60 -9.91 -12.94
C GLY A 100 -22.09 -9.68 -12.83
N THR A 101 -21.43 -9.12 -13.86
CA THR A 101 -20.02 -8.72 -13.80
C THR A 101 -19.83 -7.39 -13.08
N PHE A 102 -18.62 -7.09 -12.64
CA PHE A 102 -18.28 -5.80 -12.06
C PHE A 102 -17.78 -4.83 -13.12
N ALA A 103 -17.96 -3.52 -12.93
CA ALA A 103 -17.50 -2.52 -13.87
C ALA A 103 -16.02 -2.20 -13.67
N ALA A 104 -15.30 -2.03 -14.76
CA ALA A 104 -13.97 -1.45 -14.78
C ALA A 104 -14.01 -0.17 -15.62
N GLU A 105 -13.86 0.98 -14.95
CA GLU A 105 -13.98 2.31 -15.55
C GLU A 105 -12.66 2.72 -16.20
N PRO A 106 -12.64 3.18 -17.47
CA PRO A 106 -11.42 3.67 -18.10
C PRO A 106 -10.93 4.97 -17.44
N LEU A 107 -9.62 5.07 -17.16
CA LEU A 107 -9.02 6.33 -16.68
C LEU A 107 -8.73 7.30 -17.82
N ASP A 108 -8.58 6.79 -19.04
CA ASP A 108 -8.23 7.59 -20.19
C ASP A 108 -9.49 8.30 -20.70
N HIS A 109 -9.66 9.56 -20.29
CA HIS A 109 -10.68 10.47 -20.80
C HIS A 109 -10.04 11.34 -21.87
N LEU A 110 -9.97 10.87 -23.11
CA LEU A 110 -9.62 11.70 -24.27
C LEU A 110 -10.59 11.42 -25.41
#